data_AF-F2L4R8-F1
#
_entry.id   AF-F2L4R8-F1
#
_cell.length_a   1.000
_cell.length_b   1.000
_cell.length_c   1.000
_cell.angle_alpha   90.00
_cell.angle_beta   90.00
_cell.angle_gamma   90.00
#
_symmetry.space_group_name_H-M   'P 1'
#
loop_
_entity.id
_entity.type
_entity.pdbx_description
1 polymer ?
#
loop_
_entity_poly.entity_id
_entity_poly.type
_entity_poly.pdbx_seq_one_letter_code
_entity_poly.pdbx_strand_id
1 'polypeptide(L)'
;MKLCLALIAIAVGVYASAVNGTNATAPVGVLDNINNIINNWLNIGTNFLVNLEYTLKYYIVKISEVAAVIMAMIGAFLYFTRLSKYTGRSLLIGAVLLYLFAEILKGI
;
A
#
# COMPACT_ATOMS: atom_id res chain seq x y z
N MET A 1 -6.77 12.63 -3.94
CA MET A 1 -6.43 13.79 -3.09
C MET A 1 -5.47 13.46 -1.94
N LYS A 2 -5.65 12.37 -1.17
CA LYS A 2 -4.78 12.08 0.01
C LYS A 2 -3.30 11.88 -0.33
N LEU A 3 -2.98 11.27 -1.47
CA LEU A 3 -1.59 11.00 -1.90
C LEU A 3 -0.83 12.29 -2.27
N CYS A 4 -1.48 13.23 -2.96
CA CYS A 4 -0.91 14.54 -3.28
C CYS A 4 -0.66 15.37 -2.02
N LEU A 5 -1.57 15.26 -1.03
CA LEU A 5 -1.46 15.97 0.24
C LEU A 5 -0.30 15.44 1.10
N ALA A 6 -0.06 14.12 1.08
CA ALA A 6 1.10 13.50 1.72
C ALA A 6 2.42 13.95 1.07
N LEU A 7 2.46 14.05 -0.27
CA LEU A 7 3.64 14.53 -1.00
C LEU A 7 3.98 16.00 -0.66
N ILE A 8 2.95 16.84 -0.54
CA ILE A 8 3.09 18.24 -0.14
C ILE A 8 3.56 18.35 1.33
N ALA A 9 3.03 17.52 2.22
CA ALA A 9 3.46 17.50 3.62
C ALA A 9 4.94 17.10 3.77
N ILE A 10 5.40 16.12 2.99
CA ILE A 10 6.82 15.74 2.92
C ILE A 10 7.65 16.92 2.41
N ALA A 11 7.25 17.52 1.28
CA ALA A 11 7.93 18.68 0.70
C ALA A 11 8.07 19.83 1.71
N VAL A 12 6.99 20.22 2.38
CA VAL A 12 6.99 21.29 3.40
C VAL A 12 7.88 20.93 4.59
N GLY A 13 7.90 19.66 5.01
CA GLY A 13 8.82 19.17 6.05
C GLY A 13 10.29 19.32 5.69
N VAL A 14 10.66 19.09 4.42
CA VAL A 14 12.03 19.30 3.89
C VAL A 14 12.45 20.76 4.03
N TYR A 15 11.60 21.68 3.58
CA TYR A 15 11.89 23.12 3.60
C TYR A 15 11.97 23.66 5.02
N ALA A 16 11.08 23.24 5.92
CA ALA A 16 11.10 23.68 7.33
C ALA A 16 12.36 23.19 8.08
N SER A 17 12.83 21.97 7.78
CA SER A 17 14.03 21.39 8.38
C SER A 17 15.32 22.13 7.94
N ALA A 18 15.34 22.64 6.71
CA ALA A 18 16.47 23.38 6.16
C ALA A 18 16.62 24.80 6.77
N VAL A 19 15.51 25.44 7.18
CA VAL A 19 15.51 26.82 7.67
C VAL A 19 15.89 26.93 9.16
N ASN A 20 15.69 25.88 9.96
CA ASN A 20 16.05 25.89 11.40
C ASN A 20 17.53 25.59 11.69
N GLY A 21 18.31 25.12 10.71
CA GLY A 21 19.71 24.74 10.89
C GLY A 21 20.70 25.91 10.98
N THR A 22 20.28 27.13 10.69
CA THR A 22 21.17 28.29 10.54
C THR A 22 21.32 29.18 11.78
N ASN A 23 20.69 28.84 12.91
CA ASN A 23 20.61 29.72 14.10
C ASN A 23 21.23 29.17 15.41
N ALA A 24 22.13 28.18 15.37
CA ALA A 24 22.77 27.65 16.58
C ALA A 24 24.19 28.22 16.79
N THR A 25 24.38 28.99 17.86
CA THR A 25 25.65 29.64 18.24
C THR A 25 26.60 28.74 19.05
N ALA A 26 26.23 27.47 19.32
CA ALA A 26 27.06 26.51 20.05
C ALA A 26 27.16 25.15 19.31
N PRO A 27 28.35 24.51 19.23
CA PRO A 27 28.56 23.25 18.49
C PRO A 27 27.63 22.11 18.92
N VAL A 28 27.26 22.06 20.20
CA VAL A 28 26.35 21.05 20.77
C VAL A 28 24.91 21.22 20.25
N GLY A 29 24.42 22.46 20.16
CA GLY A 29 23.08 22.75 19.62
C GLY A 29 22.95 22.49 18.12
N VAL A 30 24.06 22.59 17.37
CA VAL A 30 24.11 22.19 15.95
C VAL A 30 23.99 20.66 15.83
N LEU A 31 24.70 19.91 16.67
CA LEU A 31 24.67 18.44 16.65
C LEU A 31 23.29 17.87 17.05
N ASP A 32 22.64 18.47 18.05
CA ASP A 32 21.29 18.09 18.44
C ASP A 32 20.27 18.40 17.35
N ASN A 33 20.39 19.54 16.67
CA ASN A 33 19.55 19.87 15.51
C ASN A 33 19.77 18.89 14.35
N ILE A 34 21.02 18.50 14.06
CA ILE A 34 21.33 17.51 13.03
C ILE A 34 20.73 16.14 13.40
N ASN A 35 20.88 15.68 14.64
CA ASN A 35 20.26 14.44 15.10
C ASN A 35 18.74 14.49 14.99
N ASN A 36 18.12 15.61 15.33
CA ASN A 36 16.68 15.77 15.25
C ASN A 36 16.19 15.78 13.79
N ILE A 37 16.93 16.42 12.88
CA ILE A 37 16.67 16.37 11.43
C ILE A 37 16.78 14.92 10.93
N ILE A 38 17.85 14.21 11.25
CA ILE A 38 18.06 12.81 10.84
C ILE A 38 16.93 11.92 11.36
N ASN A 39 16.59 12.01 12.64
CA ASN A 39 15.53 11.21 13.25
C ASN A 39 14.16 11.54 12.65
N ASN A 40 13.88 12.81 12.34
CA ASN A 40 12.63 13.20 11.69
C ASN A 40 12.53 12.60 10.28
N TRP A 41 13.62 12.65 9.50
CA TRP A 41 13.68 12.02 8.18
C TRP A 41 13.53 10.51 8.23
N LEU A 42 14.16 9.87 9.22
CA LEU A 42 14.08 8.43 9.42
C LEU A 42 12.66 8.01 9.81
N ASN A 43 11.97 8.81 10.63
CA ASN A 43 10.55 8.63 10.94
C ASN A 43 9.65 8.86 9.72
N ILE A 44 9.90 9.87 8.90
CA ILE A 44 9.13 10.10 7.67
C ILE A 44 9.31 8.92 6.71
N GLY A 45 10.56 8.46 6.51
CA GLY A 45 10.86 7.32 5.66
C GLY A 45 10.19 6.05 6.13
N THR A 46 10.33 5.70 7.42
CA THR A 46 9.69 4.51 8.00
C THR A 46 8.17 4.58 7.93
N ASN A 47 7.55 5.72 8.27
CA ASN A 47 6.10 5.91 8.15
C ASN A 47 5.62 5.82 6.70
N PHE A 48 6.40 6.33 5.74
CA PHE A 48 6.08 6.20 4.32
C PHE A 48 6.10 4.73 3.88
N LEU A 49 7.14 3.97 4.25
CA LEU A 49 7.26 2.54 3.96
C LEU A 49 6.10 1.73 4.55
N VAL A 50 5.74 1.98 5.80
CA VAL A 50 4.61 1.32 6.47
C VAL A 50 3.29 1.66 5.78
N ASN A 51 3.05 2.93 5.46
CA ASN A 51 1.83 3.32 4.73
C ASN A 51 1.77 2.73 3.32
N LEU A 52 2.93 2.66 2.64
CA LEU A 52 3.02 2.09 1.30
C LEU A 52 2.69 0.59 1.33
N GLU A 53 3.28 -0.15 2.26
CA GLU A 53 2.99 -1.58 2.47
C GLU A 53 1.50 -1.79 2.76
N TYR A 54 0.94 -1.04 3.72
CA TYR A 54 -0.47 -1.14 4.07
C TYR A 54 -1.39 -0.86 2.88
N THR A 55 -1.08 0.19 2.10
CA THR A 55 -1.86 0.57 0.92
C THR A 55 -1.78 -0.49 -0.18
N LEU A 56 -0.59 -1.04 -0.44
CA LEU A 56 -0.40 -2.12 -1.41
C LEU A 56 -1.17 -3.37 -1.02
N LYS A 57 -1.03 -3.83 0.24
CA LYS A 57 -1.78 -4.98 0.76
C LYS A 57 -3.28 -4.77 0.61
N TYR A 58 -3.78 -3.59 0.98
CA TYR A 58 -5.20 -3.24 0.86
C TYR A 58 -5.70 -3.38 -0.59
N TYR A 59 -4.98 -2.81 -1.55
CA TYR A 59 -5.38 -2.88 -2.96
C TYR A 59 -5.25 -4.28 -3.54
N ILE A 60 -4.21 -5.04 -3.19
CA ILE A 60 -4.02 -6.42 -3.64
C ILE A 60 -5.21 -7.27 -3.16
N VAL A 61 -5.55 -7.21 -1.87
CA VAL A 61 -6.70 -7.94 -1.31
C VAL A 61 -8.00 -7.55 -2.03
N LYS A 62 -8.26 -6.24 -2.20
CA LYS A 62 -9.48 -5.76 -2.86
C LYS A 62 -9.58 -6.19 -4.32
N ILE A 63 -8.49 -6.11 -5.08
CA ILE A 63 -8.45 -6.54 -6.48
C ILE A 63 -8.68 -8.05 -6.56
N SER A 64 -8.05 -8.84 -5.68
CA SER A 64 -8.25 -10.28 -5.62
C SER A 64 -9.70 -10.65 -5.29
N GLU A 65 -10.32 -10.03 -4.28
CA GLU A 65 -11.74 -10.26 -3.96
C GLU A 65 -12.65 -10.00 -5.17
N VAL A 66 -12.47 -8.86 -5.84
CA VAL A 66 -13.29 -8.47 -7.01
C VAL A 66 -13.04 -9.42 -8.19
N ALA A 67 -11.78 -9.74 -8.47
CA ALA A 67 -11.42 -10.66 -9.55
C ALA A 67 -11.99 -12.06 -9.32
N ALA A 68 -11.99 -12.55 -8.08
CA ALA A 68 -12.60 -13.82 -7.73
C ALA A 68 -14.10 -13.84 -8.03
N VAL A 69 -14.84 -12.78 -7.67
CA VAL A 69 -16.28 -12.67 -7.98
C VAL A 69 -16.54 -12.66 -9.49
N ILE A 70 -15.77 -11.90 -10.26
CA ILE A 70 -15.90 -11.85 -11.72
C ILE A 70 -15.62 -13.22 -12.33
N MET A 71 -14.54 -13.88 -11.90
CA MET A 71 -14.22 -15.24 -12.36
C MET A 71 -15.30 -16.25 -11.98
N ALA A 72 -15.91 -16.14 -10.80
CA ALA A 72 -17.01 -16.99 -10.39
C ALA A 72 -18.26 -16.78 -11.27
N MET A 73 -18.62 -15.53 -11.56
CA MET A 73 -19.75 -15.20 -12.45
C MET A 73 -19.53 -15.75 -13.87
N ILE A 74 -18.37 -15.49 -14.46
CA ILE A 74 -18.04 -15.98 -15.82
C ILE A 74 -17.96 -17.51 -15.82
N GLY A 75 -17.32 -18.10 -14.80
CA GLY A 75 -17.20 -19.54 -14.65
C GLY A 75 -18.54 -20.24 -14.53
N ALA A 76 -19.45 -19.70 -13.71
CA ALA A 76 -20.81 -20.19 -13.56
C ALA A 76 -21.58 -20.08 -14.88
N PHE A 77 -21.52 -18.93 -15.55
CA PHE A 77 -22.16 -18.74 -16.85
C PHE A 77 -21.70 -19.77 -17.87
N LEU A 78 -20.38 -19.95 -18.04
CA LEU A 78 -19.80 -20.93 -18.99
C LEU A 78 -20.16 -22.38 -18.64
N TYR A 79 -20.23 -22.70 -17.35
CA TYR A 79 -20.58 -24.03 -16.87
C TYR A 79 -22.05 -24.37 -17.12
N PHE A 80 -22.98 -23.48 -16.73
CA PHE A 80 -24.42 -23.71 -16.85
C PHE A 80 -24.93 -23.64 -18.28
N THR A 81 -24.42 -22.71 -19.09
CA THR A 81 -24.76 -22.61 -20.53
C THR A 81 -24.18 -23.74 -21.37
N ARG A 82 -23.29 -24.56 -20.78
CA ARG A 82 -22.53 -25.62 -21.45
C ARG A 82 -21.68 -25.15 -22.64
N LEU A 83 -21.46 -23.84 -22.80
CA LEU A 83 -20.59 -23.26 -23.84
C LEU A 83 -19.15 -23.78 -23.69
N SER A 84 -18.64 -23.83 -22.46
CA SER A 84 -17.39 -24.52 -22.15
C SER A 84 -17.37 -25.00 -20.70
N LYS A 85 -17.75 -26.26 -20.49
CA LYS A 85 -17.81 -26.86 -19.15
C LYS A 85 -16.43 -26.94 -18.47
N TYR A 86 -15.39 -27.30 -19.22
CA TYR A 86 -14.05 -27.47 -18.66
C TYR A 86 -13.44 -26.12 -18.26
N THR A 87 -13.56 -25.10 -19.12
CA THR A 87 -13.09 -23.73 -18.81
C THR A 87 -13.91 -23.13 -17.66
N GLY A 88 -15.24 -23.31 -17.66
CA GLY A 88 -16.10 -22.82 -16.57
C GLY A 88 -15.76 -23.44 -15.22
N ARG A 89 -15.51 -24.76 -15.17
CA ARG A 89 -15.09 -25.45 -13.93
C ARG A 89 -13.72 -24.97 -13.44
N SER A 90 -12.76 -24.79 -14.35
CA SER A 90 -11.44 -24.24 -14.01
C SER A 90 -11.54 -22.82 -13.44
N LEU A 91 -12.36 -21.96 -14.05
CA LEU A 91 -12.62 -20.59 -13.58
C LEU A 91 -13.27 -20.55 -12.19
N LEU A 92 -14.22 -21.45 -11.92
CA LEU A 92 -14.84 -21.55 -10.60
C LEU A 92 -13.82 -21.96 -9.53
N ILE A 93 -12.97 -22.95 -9.83
CA ILE A 93 -11.90 -23.38 -8.92
C ILE A 93 -10.87 -22.27 -8.71
N GLY A 94 -10.48 -21.59 -9.79
CA GLY A 94 -9.59 -20.43 -9.75
C GLY A 94 -10.16 -19.28 -8.91
N ALA A 95 -11.46 -19.01 -9.02
CA ALA A 95 -12.14 -18.01 -8.20
C ALA A 95 -12.08 -18.35 -6.71
N VAL A 96 -12.34 -19.60 -6.32
CA VAL A 96 -12.25 -20.04 -4.92
C VAL A 96 -10.82 -19.90 -4.40
N LEU A 97 -9.83 -20.36 -5.17
CA LEU A 97 -8.42 -20.25 -4.79
C LEU A 97 -7.98 -18.80 -4.63
N LEU A 98 -8.40 -17.91 -5.54
CA LEU A 98 -8.03 -16.51 -5.50
C LEU A 98 -8.68 -15.76 -4.33
N TYR A 99 -9.90 -16.15 -3.97
CA TYR A 99 -10.58 -15.64 -2.77
C TYR A 99 -9.89 -16.10 -1.48
N LEU A 100 -9.53 -17.39 -1.39
CA LEU A 100 -8.75 -17.91 -0.26
C LEU A 100 -7.38 -17.22 -0.14
N PHE A 101 -6.72 -16.98 -1.27
CA PHE A 101 -5.46 -16.23 -1.29
C PHE A 101 -5.64 -14.82 -0.74
N ALA A 102 -6.71 -14.12 -1.14
CA ALA A 102 -7.04 -12.80 -0.60
C ALA A 102 -7.29 -12.83 0.92
N GLU A 103 -7.99 -13.85 1.42
CA GLU A 103 -8.29 -14.00 2.85
C GLU A 103 -7.02 -14.27 3.68
N ILE A 104 -6.11 -15.11 3.17
CA ILE A 104 -4.80 -15.35 3.80
C ILE A 104 -3.99 -14.05 3.85
N LEU A 105 -3.96 -13.30 2.74
CA LEU A 105 -3.17 -12.07 2.63
C LEU A 105 -3.73 -10.95 3.51
N LYS A 106 -5.04 -10.97 3.79
CA LYS A 106 -5.70 -10.07 4.74
C LYS A 106 -5.40 -10.43 6.19
N GLY A 107 -5.12 -11.70 6.48
CA GLY A 107 -4.76 -12.19 7.81
C GLY A 107 -3.30 -11.96 8.22
N ILE A 108 -2.44 -11.52 7.28
CA ILE A 108 -0.99 -11.28 7.45
C ILE A 108 -0.66 -9.78 7.47
#